data_AF-A0A9D8UH80-F1
#
_entry.id   AF-A0A9D8UH80-F1
#
_cell.length_a   1.000
_cell.length_b   1.000
_cell.length_c   1.000
_cell.angle_alpha   90.00
_cell.angle_beta   90.00
_cell.angle_gamma   90.00
#
_symmetry.space_group_name_H-M   'P 1'
#
loop_
_entity.id
_entity.type
_entity.pdbx_description
1 polymer ?
#
loop_
_entity_poly.entity_id
_entity_poly.type
_entity_poly.pdbx_seq_one_letter_code
_entity_poly.pdbx_strand_id
1 'polypeptide(L)'
;MNRNNKVIIESPLGSGLITIITYNNLRYIIEGDKETIPDSNYVLLDISEIPELGDEIGICWEVENLKWRVVNYNAKVIENKLSVIDFEYQEDTDRTKIGVPTMINYMNDNCIRAELYDNIWVRLGLDNGYQIDAINGKFIENN
;
A
#
# COMPACT_ATOMS: atom_id res chain seq x y z
N MET A 1 4.72 -4.35 -22.01
CA MET A 1 5.70 -3.51 -21.29
C MET A 1 5.70 -4.02 -19.86
N ASN A 2 6.81 -4.60 -19.41
CA ASN A 2 6.97 -4.98 -18.00
C ASN A 2 7.06 -3.70 -17.19
N ARG A 3 6.07 -3.42 -16.34
CA ARG A 3 6.04 -2.23 -15.48
C ARG A 3 6.62 -2.59 -14.14
N ASN A 4 7.71 -1.93 -13.78
CA ASN A 4 8.39 -2.00 -12.50
C ASN A 4 8.19 -0.65 -11.84
N ASN A 5 7.22 -0.55 -10.94
CA ASN A 5 6.88 0.71 -10.31
C ASN A 5 7.12 0.60 -8.80
N LYS A 6 7.92 1.52 -8.24
CA LYS A 6 8.25 1.60 -6.81
C LYS A 6 7.59 2.84 -6.21
N VAL A 7 7.04 2.67 -5.02
CA VAL A 7 6.43 3.71 -4.20
C VAL A 7 7.00 3.59 -2.79
N ILE A 8 7.35 4.70 -2.17
CA ILE A 8 7.73 4.73 -0.76
C ILE A 8 6.72 5.60 -0.02
N ILE A 9 6.22 5.12 1.11
CA ILE A 9 5.30 5.85 1.97
C ILE A 9 5.94 6.00 3.35
N GLU A 10 6.15 7.24 3.78
CA GLU A 10 6.66 7.58 5.11
C GLU A 10 5.51 7.72 6.10
N SER A 11 5.72 7.21 7.31
CA SER A 11 4.84 7.44 8.45
C SER A 11 4.61 8.94 8.68
N PRO A 12 3.37 9.41 8.86
CA PRO A 12 3.09 10.78 9.31
C PRO A 12 3.81 11.15 10.62
N LEU A 13 4.17 10.15 11.43
CA LEU A 13 4.86 10.30 12.71
C LEU A 13 6.40 10.25 12.59
N GLY A 14 6.95 9.98 11.40
CA GLY A 14 8.38 9.77 11.18
C GLY A 14 8.93 8.46 11.77
N SER A 15 8.05 7.52 12.12
CA SER A 15 8.39 6.28 12.83
C SER A 15 8.84 5.12 11.93
N GLY A 16 8.68 5.26 10.60
CA GLY A 16 9.08 4.23 9.66
C GLY A 16 8.58 4.49 8.24
N LEU A 17 8.97 3.59 7.34
CA LEU A 17 8.67 3.65 5.91
C LEU A 17 8.11 2.30 5.44
N ILE A 18 7.27 2.33 4.41
CA ILE A 18 6.85 1.16 3.65
C ILE A 18 7.25 1.37 2.20
N THR A 19 7.86 0.35 1.59
CA THR A 19 8.07 0.30 0.14
C THR A 19 7.01 -0.57 -0.50
N ILE A 20 6.38 -0.08 -1.57
CA ILE A 20 5.47 -0.85 -2.42
C ILE A 20 6.11 -1.00 -3.79
N ILE A 21 6.27 -2.23 -4.26
CA ILE A 21 6.79 -2.52 -5.59
C ILE A 21 5.73 -3.29 -6.36
N THR A 22 5.29 -2.78 -7.51
CA THR A 22 4.31 -3.44 -8.36
C THR A 22 4.91 -3.87 -9.69
N TYR A 23 4.69 -5.14 -10.03
CA TYR A 23 5.09 -5.80 -11.26
C TYR A 23 3.87 -6.41 -11.95
N ASN A 24 3.35 -5.75 -12.99
CA ASN A 24 2.08 -6.12 -13.62
C ASN A 24 0.96 -6.20 -12.56
N ASN A 25 0.38 -7.40 -12.35
CA ASN A 25 -0.68 -7.64 -11.37
C ASN A 25 -0.15 -8.15 -10.01
N LEU A 26 1.16 -8.08 -9.78
CA LEU A 26 1.77 -8.51 -8.52
C LEU A 26 2.24 -7.29 -7.75
N ARG A 27 1.88 -7.19 -6.48
CA ARG A 27 2.29 -6.10 -5.59
C ARG A 27 3.00 -6.65 -4.36
N TYR A 28 4.18 -6.14 -4.10
CA TYR A 28 4.93 -6.36 -2.87
C TYR A 28 4.73 -5.16 -1.96
N ILE A 29 4.29 -5.39 -0.73
CA ILE A 29 4.32 -4.39 0.35
C ILE A 29 5.43 -4.82 1.31
N ILE A 30 6.41 -3.95 1.49
CA ILE A 30 7.71 -4.28 2.08
C ILE A 30 8.02 -3.31 3.21
N GLU A 31 8.55 -3.84 4.30
CA GLU A 31 9.06 -3.03 5.40
C GLU A 31 10.29 -2.19 5.01
N GLY A 32 10.26 -0.91 5.39
CA GLY A 32 11.38 0.03 5.21
C GLY A 32 11.54 0.55 3.78
N ASP A 33 12.60 1.32 3.57
CA ASP A 33 13.04 1.73 2.23
C ASP A 33 13.87 0.60 1.59
N LYS A 34 13.38 0.04 0.49
CA LYS A 34 14.00 -1.08 -0.22
C LYS A 34 14.07 -0.82 -1.71
N GLU A 35 15.22 -1.07 -2.31
CA GLU A 35 15.39 -1.02 -3.77
C GLU A 35 14.98 -2.32 -4.47
N THR A 36 14.97 -3.42 -3.74
CA THR A 36 14.70 -4.76 -4.27
C THR A 36 13.84 -5.55 -3.29
N ILE A 37 13.18 -6.60 -3.79
CA ILE A 37 12.38 -7.49 -2.95
C ILE A 37 13.32 -8.27 -2.01
N PRO A 38 13.19 -8.13 -0.69
CA PRO A 38 13.97 -8.90 0.27
C PRO A 38 13.44 -10.34 0.42
N ASP A 39 14.20 -11.21 1.07
CA ASP A 39 13.78 -12.60 1.35
C ASP A 39 12.72 -12.70 2.48
N SER A 40 12.51 -11.63 3.26
CA SER A 40 11.59 -11.57 4.41
C SER A 40 11.01 -10.16 4.61
N ASN A 41 10.01 -10.04 5.50
CA ASN A 41 9.32 -8.79 5.82
C ASN A 41 8.63 -8.12 4.62
N TYR A 42 7.96 -8.95 3.82
CA TYR A 42 7.06 -8.49 2.77
C TYR A 42 5.77 -9.31 2.75
N VAL A 43 4.74 -8.75 2.12
CA VAL A 43 3.57 -9.49 1.65
C VAL A 43 3.45 -9.29 0.14
N LEU A 44 3.21 -10.39 -0.58
CA LEU A 44 2.98 -10.44 -2.01
C LEU A 44 1.49 -10.64 -2.28
N LEU A 45 0.94 -9.76 -3.10
CA LEU A 45 -0.47 -9.68 -3.45
C LEU A 45 -0.67 -9.89 -4.95
N ASP A 46 -1.75 -10.58 -5.30
CA ASP A 46 -2.38 -10.51 -6.62
C ASP A 46 -3.40 -9.36 -6.60
N ILE A 47 -3.20 -8.37 -7.45
CA ILE A 47 -4.08 -7.21 -7.61
C ILE A 47 -4.87 -7.25 -8.92
N SER A 48 -4.89 -8.39 -9.63
CA SER A 48 -5.55 -8.52 -10.93
C SER A 48 -7.07 -8.28 -10.92
N GLU A 49 -7.71 -8.45 -9.76
CA GLU A 49 -9.15 -8.21 -9.57
C GLU A 49 -9.46 -6.78 -9.09
N ILE A 50 -8.44 -5.98 -8.79
CA ILE A 50 -8.62 -4.60 -8.34
C ILE A 50 -8.79 -3.70 -9.57
N PRO A 51 -9.88 -2.93 -9.67
CA PRO A 51 -10.03 -1.96 -10.74
C PRO A 51 -9.04 -0.80 -10.56
N GLU A 52 -8.45 -0.30 -11.66
CA GLU A 52 -7.51 0.84 -11.63
C GLU A 52 -8.08 2.05 -10.86
N LEU A 53 -9.37 2.35 -11.01
CA LEU A 53 -10.07 3.47 -10.36
C LEU A 53 -10.61 3.15 -8.96
N GLY A 54 -10.06 2.15 -8.28
CA GLY A 54 -10.45 1.78 -6.91
C GLY A 54 -9.35 1.07 -6.15
N ASP A 55 -8.12 1.15 -6.65
CA ASP A 55 -6.97 0.56 -5.98
C ASP A 55 -6.54 1.47 -4.84
N GLU A 56 -7.03 1.12 -3.67
CA GLU A 56 -6.85 1.91 -2.47
C GLU A 56 -6.08 1.12 -1.41
N ILE A 57 -5.11 1.78 -0.81
CA ILE A 57 -4.31 1.26 0.28
C ILE A 57 -4.49 2.14 1.53
N GLY A 58 -4.64 1.48 2.67
CA GLY A 58 -4.61 2.12 3.98
C GLY A 58 -3.45 1.58 4.78
N ILE A 59 -2.66 2.47 5.37
CA ILE A 59 -1.55 2.12 6.24
C ILE A 59 -1.71 2.92 7.53
N CYS A 60 -1.53 2.27 8.67
CA CYS A 60 -1.42 2.95 9.95
C CYS A 60 -0.14 2.51 10.67
N TRP A 61 0.56 3.46 11.28
CA TRP A 61 1.77 3.22 12.06
C TRP A 61 1.47 3.23 13.55
N GLU A 62 2.27 2.50 14.33
CA GLU A 62 2.17 2.47 15.80
C GLU A 62 0.74 2.15 16.29
N VAL A 63 0.09 1.18 15.63
CA VAL A 63 -1.24 0.72 16.01
C VAL A 63 -1.10 -0.45 16.97
N GLU A 64 -1.67 -0.30 18.17
CA GLU A 64 -1.56 -1.26 19.26
C GLU A 64 -0.08 -1.53 19.63
N ASN A 65 0.43 -2.73 19.36
CA ASN A 65 1.83 -3.12 19.58
C ASN A 65 2.58 -3.36 18.26
N LEU A 66 1.97 -3.02 17.12
CA LEU A 66 2.56 -3.20 15.79
C LEU A 66 3.26 -1.91 15.35
N LYS A 67 4.34 -2.05 14.60
CA LYS A 67 5.01 -0.94 13.92
C LYS A 67 4.13 -0.37 12.83
N TRP A 68 3.48 -1.24 12.05
CA TRP A 68 2.43 -0.81 11.13
C TRP A 68 1.44 -1.94 10.79
N ARG A 69 0.26 -1.51 10.35
CA ARG A 69 -0.81 -2.34 9.79
C ARG A 69 -1.18 -1.78 8.42
N VAL A 70 -1.38 -2.65 7.44
CA VAL A 70 -1.75 -2.25 6.08
C VAL A 70 -2.94 -3.08 5.56
N VAL A 71 -3.75 -2.47 4.71
CA VAL A 71 -4.81 -3.13 3.94
C VAL A 71 -4.78 -2.65 2.50
N ASN A 72 -5.02 -3.54 1.55
CA ASN A 72 -5.31 -3.20 0.17
C ASN A 72 -6.56 -4.00 -0.26
N TYR A 73 -7.70 -3.33 -0.26
CA TYR A 73 -9.00 -3.99 -0.41
C TYR A 73 -9.12 -4.72 -1.75
N ASN A 74 -9.72 -5.92 -1.75
CA ASN A 74 -9.81 -6.85 -2.89
C ASN A 74 -8.48 -7.41 -3.42
N ALA A 75 -7.33 -7.08 -2.81
CA ALA A 75 -6.09 -7.76 -3.13
C ALA A 75 -6.09 -9.17 -2.53
N LYS A 76 -5.61 -10.15 -3.29
CA LYS A 76 -5.49 -11.53 -2.83
C LYS A 76 -4.06 -11.80 -2.36
N VAL A 77 -3.88 -12.25 -1.13
CA VAL A 77 -2.57 -12.64 -0.62
C VAL A 77 -2.08 -13.89 -1.34
N ILE A 78 -0.91 -13.80 -1.97
CA ILE A 78 -0.18 -14.95 -2.54
C ILE A 78 0.81 -15.50 -1.51
N GLU A 79 1.54 -14.61 -0.84
CA GLU A 79 2.58 -14.97 0.12
C GLU A 79 2.69 -13.89 1.20
N ASN A 80 2.80 -14.28 2.46
CA ASN A 80 3.03 -13.37 3.57
C ASN A 80 4.27 -13.81 4.36
N LYS A 81 5.33 -13.01 4.30
CA LYS A 81 6.60 -13.17 5.02
C LYS A 81 6.84 -12.07 6.06
N LEU A 82 5.79 -11.35 6.46
CA LEU A 82 5.88 -10.34 7.50
C LEU A 82 6.18 -10.96 8.86
N SER A 83 7.03 -10.30 9.65
CA SER A 83 7.11 -10.54 11.10
C SER A 83 5.77 -10.18 11.72
N VAL A 84 4.95 -11.18 12.07
CA VAL A 84 3.61 -10.99 12.66
C VAL A 84 3.65 -10.34 14.05
N ILE A 85 4.83 -10.19 14.65
CA ILE A 85 5.03 -9.47 15.92
C ILE A 85 5.07 -7.96 15.66
N ASP A 86 5.59 -7.55 14.52
CA ASP A 86 5.85 -6.14 14.19
C ASP A 86 4.85 -5.59 13.18
N PHE A 87 4.31 -6.42 12.28
CA PHE A 87 3.56 -5.99 11.10
C PHE A 87 2.32 -6.85 10.87
N GLU A 88 1.30 -6.22 10.30
CA GLU A 88 0.07 -6.91 9.92
C GLU A 88 -0.37 -6.49 8.51
N TYR A 89 -0.71 -7.49 7.71
CA TYR A 89 -1.51 -7.30 6.50
C TYR A 89 -2.94 -7.74 6.80
N GLN A 90 -3.89 -6.81 6.64
CA GLN A 90 -5.33 -7.10 6.74
C GLN A 90 -5.87 -7.41 5.34
N GLU A 91 -6.59 -8.53 5.23
CA GLU A 91 -7.17 -8.98 3.96
C GLU A 91 -8.48 -8.28 3.60
N ASP A 92 -9.20 -7.74 4.59
CA ASP A 92 -10.44 -6.99 4.37
C ASP A 92 -10.41 -5.71 5.22
N THR A 93 -11.25 -4.77 4.82
CA THR A 93 -11.50 -3.53 5.53
C THR A 93 -12.66 -3.70 6.50
N ASP A 94 -12.77 -2.78 7.46
CA ASP A 94 -13.93 -2.71 8.31
C ASP A 94 -15.20 -2.45 7.51
N ARG A 95 -16.36 -2.76 8.11
CA ARG A 95 -17.66 -2.54 7.49
C ARG A 95 -18.48 -1.57 8.30
N THR A 96 -19.20 -0.69 7.61
CA THR A 96 -20.24 0.14 8.21
C THR A 96 -21.35 -0.72 8.80
N LYS A 97 -22.24 -0.12 9.61
CA LYS A 97 -23.40 -0.82 10.22
C LYS A 97 -24.31 -1.53 9.22
N ILE A 98 -24.32 -1.09 7.96
CA ILE A 98 -25.11 -1.69 6.87
C ILE A 98 -24.29 -2.66 5.99
N GLY A 99 -23.06 -3.02 6.39
CA GLY A 99 -22.24 -4.05 5.74
C GLY A 99 -21.34 -3.56 4.61
N VAL A 100 -21.30 -2.26 4.32
CA VAL A 100 -20.46 -1.68 3.25
C VAL A 100 -19.00 -1.55 3.74
N PRO A 101 -18.00 -2.06 2.99
CA PRO A 101 -16.58 -1.85 3.25
C PRO A 101 -16.22 -0.37 3.46
N THR A 102 -15.29 -0.07 4.37
CA THR A 102 -14.90 1.29 4.70
C THR A 102 -13.47 1.42 5.18
N MET A 103 -12.82 2.49 4.75
CA MET A 103 -11.46 2.88 5.15
C MET A 103 -11.44 3.93 6.26
N ILE A 104 -12.55 4.13 6.97
CA ILE A 104 -12.67 5.19 7.98
C ILE A 104 -11.62 5.09 9.10
N ASN A 105 -11.18 3.87 9.44
CA ASN A 105 -10.16 3.65 10.47
C ASN A 105 -8.73 4.00 10.02
N TYR A 106 -8.54 4.24 8.71
CA TYR A 106 -7.29 4.71 8.12
C TYR A 106 -7.27 6.25 7.97
N MET A 107 -8.24 6.95 8.55
CA MET A 107 -8.31 8.42 8.53
C MET A 107 -7.67 9.10 9.74
N ASN A 108 -7.09 8.34 10.68
CA ASN A 108 -6.45 8.89 11.88
C ASN A 108 -5.09 9.55 11.58
N ASP A 109 -4.57 10.34 12.53
CA ASP A 109 -3.33 11.11 12.37
C ASP A 109 -2.07 10.27 12.12
N ASN A 110 -2.06 9.01 12.59
CA ASN A 110 -0.99 8.05 12.39
C ASN A 110 -1.20 7.16 11.16
N CYS A 111 -2.16 7.49 10.29
CA CYS A 111 -2.52 6.70 9.13
C CYS A 111 -2.41 7.50 7.84
N ILE A 112 -2.20 6.78 6.75
CA ILE A 112 -2.28 7.27 5.37
C ILE A 112 -3.27 6.39 4.63
N ARG A 113 -4.22 7.03 3.97
CA ARG A 113 -5.10 6.44 2.96
C ARG A 113 -4.70 7.01 1.61
N ALA A 114 -4.37 6.14 0.66
CA ALA A 114 -3.88 6.53 -0.64
C ALA A 114 -4.49 5.70 -1.76
N GLU A 115 -4.83 6.35 -2.87
CA GLU A 115 -5.19 5.67 -4.12
C GLU A 115 -3.92 5.43 -4.94
N LEU A 116 -3.74 4.21 -5.43
CA LEU A 116 -2.59 3.75 -6.21
C LEU A 116 -3.03 3.43 -7.63
N TYR A 117 -3.03 4.40 -8.53
CA TYR A 117 -3.48 4.16 -9.91
C TYR A 117 -2.42 4.47 -10.96
N ASP A 118 -2.43 3.66 -12.01
CA ASP A 118 -1.61 3.88 -13.21
C ASP A 118 -2.09 5.16 -13.90
N ASN A 119 -1.26 6.19 -13.92
CA ASN A 119 -1.65 7.45 -14.55
C ASN A 119 -1.66 7.29 -16.10
N ILE A 120 -2.55 8.02 -16.77
CA ILE A 120 -2.72 7.91 -18.23
C ILE A 120 -1.49 8.42 -19.00
N TRP A 121 -0.73 9.33 -18.40
CA TRP A 121 0.47 9.93 -18.98
C TRP A 121 1.63 8.93 -19.06
N VAL A 122 1.78 8.07 -18.06
CA VAL A 122 2.70 6.93 -17.99
C VAL A 122 2.32 5.89 -19.03
N ARG A 123 1.02 5.66 -19.24
CA ARG A 123 0.54 4.79 -20.31
C ARG A 123 0.91 5.31 -21.71
N LEU A 124 1.05 6.63 -21.86
CA LEU A 124 1.51 7.29 -23.08
C LEU A 124 3.04 7.47 -23.13
N GLY A 125 3.78 7.04 -22.10
CA GLY A 125 5.23 7.19 -22.00
C GLY A 125 5.68 8.64 -21.78
N LEU A 126 4.80 9.49 -21.24
CA LEU A 126 5.02 10.91 -21.03
C LEU A 126 5.50 11.24 -19.60
N ASP A 127 5.27 10.32 -18.66
CA ASP A 127 5.77 10.36 -17.27
C ASP A 127 6.29 8.97 -16.86
N ASN A 128 7.17 8.92 -15.86
CA ASN A 128 7.57 7.67 -15.19
C ASN A 128 6.81 7.58 -13.85
N GLY A 129 6.11 6.47 -13.56
CA GLY A 129 5.64 6.15 -12.19
C GLY A 129 4.15 5.90 -11.99
N TYR A 130 3.75 5.80 -10.72
CA TYR A 130 2.35 5.73 -10.26
C TYR A 130 1.86 7.12 -9.89
N GLN A 131 0.56 7.40 -10.00
CA GLN A 131 -0.01 8.52 -9.26
C GLN A 131 -0.51 8.02 -7.91
N ILE A 132 -0.14 8.74 -6.85
CA ILE A 132 -0.60 8.49 -5.49
C ILE A 132 -1.31 9.73 -5.02
N ASP A 133 -2.61 9.60 -4.77
CA ASP A 133 -3.39 10.66 -4.15
C ASP A 133 -3.69 10.23 -2.70
N ALA A 134 -2.91 10.73 -1.74
CA ALA A 134 -3.23 10.61 -0.33
C ALA A 134 -4.40 11.51 0.02
N ILE A 135 -5.38 10.88 0.65
CA ILE A 135 -6.60 11.51 1.13
C ILE A 135 -6.33 12.16 2.51
N ASN A 136 -5.28 11.72 3.22
CA ASN A 136 -4.71 12.31 4.44
C ASN A 136 -3.21 11.94 4.60
N GLY A 137 -2.38 12.83 5.17
CA GLY A 137 -0.96 12.58 5.46
C GLY A 137 0.04 13.41 4.64
N LYS A 138 1.34 13.17 4.84
CA LYS A 138 2.46 13.89 4.19
C LYS A 138 3.22 12.94 3.25
N PHE A 139 3.43 13.33 2.01
CA PHE A 139 4.07 12.51 0.96
C PHE A 139 5.56 12.79 0.80
N ILE A 140 6.33 11.78 0.36
CA ILE A 140 7.67 11.97 -0.22
C ILE A 140 7.82 11.09 -1.47
N GLU A 141 7.86 11.77 -2.63
CA GLU A 141 8.38 11.40 -3.98
C GLU A 141 7.92 10.12 -4.72
N ASN A 142 7.70 10.31 -6.03
CA ASN A 142 7.76 9.28 -7.08
C ASN A 142 9.17 9.35 -7.71
N ASN A 143 9.92 8.24 -7.69
CA ASN A 143 11.21 8.12 -8.38
C ASN A 143 11.15 7.03 -9.46
#